data_AF-A0A2S6X7U2-F1
#
_entry.id   AF-A0A2S6X7U2-F1
#
_cell.length_a   1.000
_cell.length_b   1.000
_cell.length_c   1.000
_cell.angle_alpha   90.00
_cell.angle_beta   90.00
_cell.angle_gamma   90.00
#
_symmetry.space_group_name_H-M   'P 1'
#
loop_
_entity.id
_entity.type
_entity.pdbx_description
1 polymer ?
#
loop_
_entity_poly.entity_id
_entity_poly.type
_entity_poly.pdbx_seq_one_letter_code
_entity_poly.pdbx_strand_id
1 'polypeptide(L)'
;MEREDAEELRALGFTDEDLAELGLDKPAVGEPSELADVYLRRSKKREDLATLRGHLRDIVRYNRAEGLQIRHVWFEQRSASKAHIRRDEFENAKAAVLAGRSKTLEVWKTDRLDRRGMGEVGGLLDELDRRRARLVSTSEGLDSSKGGRIVFAILSERARDEAKDIALRVQIGLDSHRILGRAPGGKPPFGVKFVGEGKVGPNPVEYPTARKIAEALLAGDPATTVAHRLTADGEKTRTGRHWSANAISRMAQSPLWAGLVPYRERKTDEYGNPIDKWGWKAEPLVGADGHPVSCGTGVVSLTEWYAIRSYFSSRTVRGIKGRHGVKSPGKLLTGIMRCPHCKVGMVSGGDSYRCRTRMEGGPAACFGVRTKASRVDEAMGEFWVTHVSALDPEDPVLHEIAQRWYAYQDPEKEERRKHVSAALDDAERRSSELDDAYFVHGRMKGDRYASLSKALAEQLSALKAELTELRRQTDLTPLLDGVLLAEAWHAATLGDKRMLIRCAVDEMELLPSTGQGDRRPISDRLKIKWVSVGAPDAEGEPEEGNK
;
A
#
# COMPACT_ATOMS: atom_id res chain seq x y z
N MET A 1 50.86 28.07 1.77
CA MET A 1 50.07 26.86 1.46
C MET A 1 48.95 26.84 2.48
N GLU A 2 47.70 26.97 2.03
CA GLU A 2 46.53 26.99 2.91
C GLU A 2 46.28 25.57 3.46
N ARG A 3 45.63 25.46 4.63
CA ARG A 3 45.31 24.16 5.22
C ARG A 3 44.21 23.45 4.42
N GLU A 4 44.24 22.12 4.43
CA GLU A 4 43.21 21.28 3.78
C GLU A 4 41.83 21.45 4.44
N ASP A 5 41.78 21.72 5.75
CA ASP A 5 40.56 21.85 6.57
C ASP A 5 40.08 23.31 6.75
N ALA A 6 40.61 24.26 5.95
CA ALA A 6 40.33 25.67 6.12
C ALA A 6 38.84 26.03 5.88
N GLU A 7 38.18 25.36 4.93
CA GLU A 7 36.74 25.57 4.68
C GLU A 7 35.88 25.06 5.84
N GLU A 8 36.21 23.91 6.42
CA GLU A 8 35.53 23.31 7.56
C GLU A 8 35.64 24.17 8.81
N LEU A 9 36.84 24.71 9.07
CA LEU A 9 37.11 25.63 10.17
C LEU A 9 36.32 26.93 10.03
N ARG A 10 36.22 27.50 8.82
CA ARG A 10 35.35 28.65 8.54
C ARG A 10 33.87 28.28 8.67
N ALA A 11 33.46 27.08 8.27
CA ALA A 11 32.09 26.59 8.44
C ALA A 11 31.69 26.40 9.91
N LEU A 12 32.66 26.18 10.81
CA LEU A 12 32.47 26.22 12.26
C LEU A 12 32.31 27.64 12.82
N GLY A 13 32.55 28.68 12.01
CA GLY A 13 32.41 30.08 12.37
C GLY A 13 33.64 30.68 13.05
N PHE A 14 34.85 30.17 12.76
CA PHE A 14 36.10 30.81 13.18
C PHE A 14 36.52 31.91 12.19
N THR A 15 37.03 33.02 12.70
CA THR A 15 37.69 34.06 11.89
C THR A 15 39.16 33.71 11.68
N ASP A 16 39.82 34.37 10.71
CA ASP A 16 41.27 34.17 10.51
C ASP A 16 42.08 34.56 11.76
N GLU A 17 41.62 35.55 12.53
CA GLU A 17 42.20 35.92 13.83
C GLU A 17 42.04 34.81 14.88
N ASP A 18 40.85 34.20 15.00
CA ASP A 18 40.62 33.06 15.89
C ASP A 18 41.56 31.89 15.53
N LEU A 19 41.72 31.61 14.22
CA LEU A 19 42.56 30.51 13.74
C LEU A 19 44.04 30.77 14.04
N ALA A 20 44.52 32.00 13.88
CA ALA A 20 45.88 32.37 14.25
C ALA A 20 46.11 32.23 15.76
N GLU A 21 45.16 32.64 16.60
CA GLU A 21 45.26 32.47 18.06
C GLU A 21 45.32 30.99 18.46
N LEU A 22 44.58 30.13 17.75
CA LEU A 22 44.57 28.68 17.97
C LEU A 22 45.78 27.97 17.35
N GLY A 23 46.54 28.62 16.47
CA GLY A 23 47.63 28.00 15.72
C GLY A 23 47.12 27.04 14.63
N LEU A 24 45.92 27.32 14.11
CA LEU A 24 45.23 26.60 13.05
C LEU A 24 45.17 27.43 11.75
N ASP A 25 45.96 28.49 11.63
CA ASP A 25 46.07 29.32 10.43
C ASP A 25 47.00 28.70 9.37
N LYS A 26 47.88 27.78 9.76
CA LYS A 26 48.88 27.13 8.89
C LYS A 26 48.84 25.61 8.98
N PRO A 27 49.25 24.88 7.92
CA PRO A 27 49.40 23.44 7.96
C PRO A 27 50.35 22.99 9.07
N ALA A 28 50.03 21.88 9.74
CA ALA A 28 50.92 21.31 10.74
C ALA A 28 52.23 20.81 10.09
N VAL A 29 53.34 21.00 10.80
CA VAL A 29 54.70 20.69 10.34
C VAL A 29 55.39 19.87 11.41
N GLY A 30 55.19 18.55 11.38
CA GLY A 30 55.74 17.62 12.36
C GLY A 30 55.71 16.18 11.86
N GLU A 31 56.41 15.30 12.55
CA GLU A 31 56.37 13.85 12.26
C GLU A 31 54.98 13.30 12.60
N PRO A 32 54.51 12.21 11.96
CA PRO A 32 53.17 11.68 12.23
C PRO A 32 52.88 11.38 13.71
N SER A 33 53.90 11.08 14.53
CA SER A 33 53.78 10.89 15.98
C SER A 33 53.42 12.16 16.76
N GLU A 34 53.73 13.32 16.21
CA GLU A 34 53.47 14.66 16.77
C GLU A 34 52.16 15.26 16.23
N LEU A 35 51.50 14.54 15.31
CA LEU A 35 50.30 15.00 14.64
C LEU A 35 49.04 14.32 15.19
N ALA A 36 47.96 15.10 15.26
CA ALA A 36 46.63 14.66 15.61
C ALA A 36 45.61 14.99 14.50
N ASP A 37 44.73 14.03 14.22
CA ASP A 37 43.53 14.22 13.42
C ASP A 37 42.33 14.31 14.37
N VAL A 38 41.60 15.41 14.30
CA VAL A 38 40.50 15.73 15.21
C VAL A 38 39.17 15.47 14.53
N TYR A 39 38.31 14.67 15.16
CA TYR A 39 36.94 14.48 14.70
C TYR A 39 35.94 15.24 15.57
N LEU A 40 35.18 16.15 14.94
CA LEU A 40 34.12 16.94 15.56
C LEU A 40 32.78 16.65 14.91
N ARG A 41 31.74 16.49 15.72
CA ARG A 41 30.37 16.30 15.24
C ARG A 41 29.36 16.99 16.12
N ARG A 42 28.19 17.26 15.55
CA ARG A 42 26.99 17.66 16.32
C ARG A 42 26.33 16.46 17.01
N SER A 43 25.99 16.61 18.29
CA SER A 43 25.21 15.66 19.09
C SER A 43 23.72 15.82 18.90
N LYS A 44 23.26 17.05 18.63
CA LYS A 44 21.86 17.35 18.29
C LYS A 44 21.79 18.29 17.09
N LYS A 45 20.74 18.17 16.28
CA LYS A 45 20.53 19.03 15.09
C LYS A 45 20.44 20.54 15.42
N ARG A 46 20.17 20.89 16.69
CA ARG A 46 20.11 22.25 17.22
C ARG A 46 21.31 22.62 18.11
N GLU A 47 22.36 21.81 18.18
CA GLU A 47 23.57 22.15 18.96
C GLU A 47 24.26 23.35 18.31
N ASP A 48 24.53 24.40 19.08
CA ASP A 48 25.10 25.64 18.58
C ASP A 48 26.56 25.45 18.14
N LEU A 49 26.97 26.19 17.09
CA LEU A 49 28.36 26.23 16.63
C LEU A 49 29.27 26.80 17.70
N ALA A 50 28.80 27.72 18.56
CA ALA A 50 29.58 28.21 19.70
C ALA A 50 30.06 27.07 20.63
N THR A 51 29.20 26.06 20.87
CA THR A 51 29.56 24.88 21.67
C THR A 51 30.67 24.07 21.00
N LEU A 52 30.57 23.84 19.68
CA LEU A 52 31.60 23.10 18.93
C LEU A 52 32.93 23.85 18.87
N ARG A 53 32.89 25.18 18.73
CA ARG A 53 34.09 26.02 18.81
C ARG A 53 34.75 25.89 20.19
N GLY A 54 33.95 25.84 21.26
CA GLY A 54 34.44 25.53 22.62
C GLY A 54 35.15 24.18 22.70
N HIS A 55 34.56 23.12 22.13
CA HIS A 55 35.20 21.80 22.09
C HIS A 55 36.55 21.82 21.37
N LEU A 56 36.65 22.53 20.22
CA LEU A 56 37.92 22.64 19.50
C LEU A 56 38.96 23.41 20.32
N ARG A 57 38.57 24.47 21.03
CA ARG A 57 39.48 25.22 21.92
C ARG A 57 40.04 24.35 23.04
N ASP A 58 39.22 23.48 23.62
CA ASP A 58 39.68 22.51 24.63
C ASP A 58 40.67 21.50 24.05
N ILE A 59 40.39 20.98 22.85
CA ILE A 59 41.28 20.07 22.11
C ILE A 59 42.62 20.74 21.79
N VAL A 60 42.60 22.00 21.33
CA VAL A 60 43.82 22.78 21.08
C VAL A 60 44.64 22.93 22.37
N ARG A 61 43.99 23.23 23.50
CA ARG A 61 44.67 23.34 24.80
C ARG A 61 45.30 22.02 25.23
N TYR A 62 44.58 20.91 25.07
CA TYR A 62 45.10 19.57 25.38
C TYR A 62 46.31 19.21 24.51
N ASN A 63 46.22 19.41 23.19
CA ASN A 63 47.31 19.15 22.26
C ASN A 63 48.56 19.98 22.55
N ARG A 64 48.39 21.27 22.91
CA ARG A 64 49.53 22.10 23.35
C ARG A 64 50.22 21.53 24.59
N ALA A 65 49.47 20.98 25.54
CA ALA A 65 50.03 20.37 26.74
C ALA A 65 50.75 19.03 26.47
N GLU A 66 50.26 18.24 25.51
CA GLU A 66 50.88 16.96 25.10
C GLU A 66 51.94 17.14 23.99
N GLY A 67 52.21 18.36 23.53
CA GLY A 67 53.19 18.64 22.47
C GLY A 67 52.75 18.19 21.07
N LEU A 68 51.45 18.11 20.81
CA LEU A 68 50.87 17.71 19.54
C LEU A 68 50.42 18.92 18.70
N GLN A 69 50.45 18.76 17.37
CA GLN A 69 49.84 19.69 16.42
C GLN A 69 48.62 19.06 15.73
N ILE A 70 47.56 19.84 15.57
CA ILE A 70 46.36 19.40 14.85
C ILE A 70 46.61 19.50 13.35
N ARG A 71 46.74 18.35 12.70
CA ARG A 71 46.91 18.23 11.25
C ARG A 71 45.63 18.59 10.51
N HIS A 72 44.48 18.09 10.98
CA HIS A 72 43.20 18.23 10.30
C HIS A 72 42.02 18.15 11.28
N VAL A 73 40.98 18.96 11.06
CA VAL A 73 39.70 18.93 11.76
C VAL A 73 38.61 18.42 10.82
N TRP A 74 38.15 17.19 11.08
CA TRP A 74 37.07 16.54 10.35
C TRP A 74 35.73 16.91 10.96
N PHE A 75 34.99 17.81 10.31
CA PHE A 75 33.73 18.35 10.85
C PHE A 75 32.48 17.70 10.22
N GLU A 76 31.80 16.85 10.98
CA GLU A 76 30.56 16.20 10.58
C GLU A 76 29.33 17.08 10.90
N GLN A 77 28.71 17.63 9.85
CA GLN A 77 27.51 18.46 9.96
C GLN A 77 26.23 17.63 10.18
N ARG A 78 26.23 16.33 9.83
CA ARG A 78 25.03 15.49 9.94
C ARG A 78 24.79 15.06 11.40
N SER A 79 23.60 15.35 11.92
CA SER A 79 23.23 14.97 13.29
C SER A 79 22.98 13.46 13.46
N ALA A 80 23.39 12.91 14.61
CA ALA A 80 23.37 11.48 14.97
C ALA A 80 21.98 10.83 15.22
N SER A 81 20.89 11.32 14.62
CA SER A 81 19.54 10.79 14.91
C SER A 81 19.26 9.40 14.32
N LYS A 82 20.14 8.86 13.46
CA LYS A 82 20.01 7.51 12.91
C LYS A 82 21.31 6.72 13.10
N ALA A 83 21.20 5.53 13.69
CA ALA A 83 22.34 4.64 13.98
C ALA A 83 23.05 4.09 12.73
N HIS A 84 22.39 4.08 11.57
CA HIS A 84 22.90 3.51 10.31
C HIS A 84 23.38 4.54 9.27
N ILE A 85 23.59 5.80 9.66
CA ILE A 85 24.17 6.78 8.73
C ILE A 85 25.68 6.53 8.65
N ARG A 86 26.18 6.23 7.45
CA ARG A 86 27.61 6.27 7.13
C ARG A 86 28.13 7.69 7.40
N ARG A 87 29.17 7.79 8.22
CA ARG A 87 29.76 9.06 8.67
C ARG A 87 31.04 9.29 7.91
N ASP A 88 30.91 9.98 6.79
CA ASP A 88 31.99 10.10 5.82
C ASP A 88 33.21 10.78 6.46
N GLU A 89 33.01 11.82 7.27
CA GLU A 89 34.11 12.52 7.97
C GLU A 89 34.80 11.68 9.06
N PHE A 90 34.05 10.80 9.74
CA PHE A 90 34.65 9.89 10.72
C PHE A 90 35.51 8.82 10.04
N GLU A 91 35.00 8.25 8.93
CA GLU A 91 35.74 7.29 8.13
C GLU A 91 36.98 7.93 7.49
N ASN A 92 36.90 9.19 7.05
CA ASN A 92 38.05 9.95 6.54
C ASN A 92 39.10 10.20 7.62
N ALA A 93 38.69 10.63 8.82
CA ALA A 93 39.59 10.80 9.96
C ALA A 93 40.31 9.49 10.33
N LYS A 94 39.54 8.40 10.44
CA LYS A 94 40.08 7.05 10.64
C LYS A 94 41.08 6.69 9.54
N ALA A 95 40.72 6.89 8.28
CA ALA A 95 41.58 6.55 7.14
C ALA A 95 42.88 7.34 7.14
N ALA A 96 42.88 8.62 7.55
CA ALA A 96 44.10 9.43 7.64
C ALA A 96 45.09 8.89 8.68
N VAL A 97 44.61 8.52 9.87
CA VAL A 97 45.44 7.91 10.93
C VAL A 97 45.92 6.52 10.51
N LEU A 98 45.04 5.72 9.90
CA LEU A 98 45.42 4.40 9.38
C LEU A 98 46.44 4.52 8.25
N ALA A 99 46.35 5.51 7.36
CA ALA A 99 47.35 5.78 6.34
C ALA A 99 48.69 6.29 6.93
N GLY A 100 48.76 6.56 8.23
CA GLY A 100 49.96 7.03 8.92
C GLY A 100 50.23 8.52 8.72
N ARG A 101 49.24 9.31 8.29
CA ARG A 101 49.38 10.78 8.19
C ARG A 101 49.46 11.44 9.56
N SER A 102 48.96 10.76 10.59
CA SER A 102 49.08 11.10 12.00
C SER A 102 49.02 9.81 12.83
N LYS A 103 49.37 9.89 14.12
CA LYS A 103 49.29 8.77 15.06
C LYS A 103 48.26 8.97 16.16
N THR A 104 47.58 10.11 16.20
CA THR A 104 46.54 10.39 17.19
C THR A 104 45.22 10.69 16.49
N LEU A 105 44.20 9.87 16.72
CA LEU A 105 42.81 10.22 16.42
C LEU A 105 42.20 10.80 17.69
N GLU A 106 41.74 12.04 17.63
CA GLU A 106 41.21 12.74 18.81
C GLU A 106 39.74 13.11 18.64
N VAL A 107 38.98 12.92 19.70
CA VAL A 107 37.60 13.38 19.84
C VAL A 107 37.45 14.16 21.13
N TRP A 108 36.51 15.12 21.16
CA TRP A 108 36.24 15.83 22.41
C TRP A 108 35.68 14.89 23.50
N LYS A 109 34.85 13.91 23.13
CA LYS A 109 34.21 12.96 24.06
C LYS A 109 33.93 11.61 23.38
N THR A 110 33.96 10.50 24.12
CA THR A 110 33.76 9.14 23.59
C THR A 110 32.41 8.96 22.90
N ASP A 111 31.36 9.65 23.37
CA ASP A 111 30.04 9.62 22.74
C ASP A 111 30.09 10.11 21.28
N ARG A 112 31.13 10.87 20.89
CA ARG A 112 31.32 11.41 19.55
C ARG A 112 31.78 10.37 18.52
N LEU A 113 32.46 9.28 18.93
CA LEU A 113 33.05 8.27 18.03
C LEU A 113 32.01 7.49 17.23
N ASP A 114 31.30 6.56 17.86
CA ASP A 114 30.22 5.81 17.22
C ASP A 114 29.24 5.21 18.24
N ARG A 115 27.98 5.05 17.82
CA ARG A 115 26.88 4.43 18.59
C ARG A 115 26.68 2.95 18.21
N ARG A 116 27.57 2.38 17.40
CA ARG A 116 27.52 0.97 16.96
C ARG A 116 28.01 -0.02 18.04
N GLY A 117 28.63 0.47 19.12
CA GLY A 117 29.07 -0.34 20.27
C GLY A 117 30.54 -0.78 20.22
N MET A 118 30.91 -1.68 21.13
CA MET A 118 32.27 -2.18 21.35
C MET A 118 32.85 -2.92 20.14
N GLY A 119 32.02 -3.52 19.28
CA GLY A 119 32.51 -4.27 18.13
C GLY A 119 33.28 -3.39 17.13
N GLU A 120 32.74 -2.22 16.81
CA GLU A 120 33.37 -1.25 15.90
C GLU A 120 34.52 -0.50 16.57
N VAL A 121 34.33 -0.07 17.83
CA VAL A 121 35.36 0.66 18.57
C VAL A 121 36.54 -0.25 18.92
N GLY A 122 36.28 -1.50 19.28
CA GLY A 122 37.30 -2.52 19.51
C GLY A 122 38.14 -2.80 18.27
N GLY A 123 37.48 -2.99 17.12
CA GLY A 123 38.17 -3.16 15.83
C GLY A 123 39.04 -1.95 15.46
N LEU A 124 38.54 -0.72 15.65
CA LEU A 124 39.35 0.49 15.47
C LEU A 124 40.56 0.52 16.42
N LEU A 125 40.34 0.22 17.71
CA LEU A 125 41.42 0.21 18.70
C LEU A 125 42.47 -0.87 18.40
N ASP A 126 42.10 -2.02 17.83
CA ASP A 126 43.05 -3.05 17.35
C ASP A 126 43.88 -2.56 16.15
N GLU A 127 43.26 -1.84 15.22
CA GLU A 127 43.94 -1.28 14.05
C GLU A 127 44.91 -0.16 14.43
N LEU A 128 44.51 0.70 15.38
CA LEU A 128 45.36 1.77 15.89
C LEU A 128 46.58 1.20 16.61
N ASP A 129 46.40 0.20 17.49
CA ASP A 129 47.48 -0.41 18.25
C ASP A 129 48.52 -1.10 17.32
N ARG A 130 48.04 -1.85 16.31
CA ARG A 130 48.89 -2.43 15.24
C ARG A 130 49.76 -1.39 14.53
N ARG A 131 49.31 -0.15 14.43
CA ARG A 131 50.00 0.97 13.75
C ARG A 131 50.76 1.88 14.72
N ARG A 132 50.83 1.53 16.01
CA ARG A 132 51.35 2.38 17.10
C ARG A 132 50.69 3.76 17.10
N ALA A 133 49.39 3.79 16.84
CA ALA A 133 48.54 4.95 16.90
C ALA A 133 47.60 4.84 18.11
N ARG A 134 46.99 5.96 18.51
CA ARG A 134 46.13 6.04 19.68
C ARG A 134 44.85 6.80 19.41
N LEU A 135 43.85 6.50 20.24
CA LEU A 135 42.59 7.22 20.32
C LEU A 135 42.55 8.02 21.61
N VAL A 136 42.22 9.31 21.50
CA VAL A 136 42.17 10.24 22.63
C VAL A 136 40.77 10.86 22.76
N SER A 137 40.27 10.93 23.99
CA SER A 137 39.06 11.68 24.35
C SER A 137 39.43 12.80 25.31
N THR A 138 39.36 14.05 24.83
CA THR A 138 39.89 15.22 25.53
C THR A 138 39.15 15.51 26.84
N SER A 139 37.82 15.57 26.81
CA SER A 139 37.01 15.95 27.98
C SER A 139 36.98 14.88 29.07
N GLU A 140 37.27 13.63 28.71
CA GLU A 140 37.29 12.48 29.63
C GLU A 140 38.72 12.12 30.06
N GLY A 141 39.74 12.77 29.48
CA GLY A 141 41.15 12.48 29.75
C GLY A 141 41.56 11.05 29.38
N LEU A 142 40.87 10.43 28.41
CA LEU A 142 41.13 9.03 28.03
C LEU A 142 42.12 8.96 26.88
N ASP A 143 43.10 8.08 27.00
CA ASP A 143 44.05 7.76 25.96
C ASP A 143 44.17 6.23 25.86
N SER A 144 43.92 5.68 24.67
CA SER A 144 43.94 4.23 24.45
C SER A 144 45.32 3.61 24.70
N SER A 145 46.40 4.39 24.54
CA SER A 145 47.77 3.96 24.81
C SER A 145 48.14 4.01 26.30
N LYS A 146 47.38 4.76 27.12
CA LYS A 146 47.58 4.91 28.58
C LYS A 146 46.53 4.13 29.39
N GLY A 147 46.14 2.94 28.92
CA GLY A 147 45.17 2.07 29.61
C GLY A 147 43.69 2.45 29.44
N GLY A 148 43.37 3.50 28.68
CA GLY A 148 41.99 3.96 28.44
C GLY A 148 41.14 3.01 27.59
N ARG A 149 41.74 1.97 27.00
CA ARG A 149 41.09 1.01 26.08
C ARG A 149 39.83 0.38 26.67
N ILE A 150 39.87 -0.08 27.92
CA ILE A 150 38.70 -0.70 28.59
C ILE A 150 37.58 0.31 28.83
N VAL A 151 37.95 1.55 29.17
CA VAL A 151 36.98 2.62 29.42
C VAL A 151 36.28 3.02 28.11
N PHE A 152 37.02 3.10 27.00
CA PHE A 152 36.43 3.30 25.68
C PHE A 152 35.41 2.22 25.32
N ALA A 153 35.71 0.95 25.60
CA ALA A 153 34.77 -0.15 25.35
C ALA A 153 33.47 0.00 26.17
N ILE A 154 33.58 0.28 27.47
CA ILE A 154 32.43 0.47 28.38
C ILE A 154 31.58 1.67 27.94
N LEU A 155 32.21 2.81 27.67
CA LEU A 155 31.50 4.03 27.27
C LEU A 155 30.81 3.87 25.91
N SER A 156 31.40 3.09 25.00
CA SER A 156 30.83 2.81 23.68
C SER A 156 29.59 1.93 23.76
N GLU A 157 29.58 0.91 24.63
CA GLU A 157 28.35 0.14 24.89
C GLU A 157 27.27 0.96 25.57
N ARG A 158 27.65 1.76 26.57
CA ARG A 158 26.70 2.68 27.22
C ARG A 158 26.06 3.62 26.20
N ALA A 159 26.83 4.17 25.28
CA ALA A 159 26.32 5.04 24.22
C ALA A 159 25.39 4.31 23.24
N ARG A 160 25.65 3.02 22.97
CA ARG A 160 24.76 2.17 22.17
C ARG A 160 23.43 1.91 22.89
N ASP A 161 23.46 1.57 24.17
CA ASP A 161 22.25 1.31 24.95
C ASP A 161 21.43 2.59 25.12
N GLU A 162 22.06 3.74 25.39
CA GLU A 162 21.37 5.02 25.42
C GLU A 162 20.70 5.34 24.06
N ALA A 163 21.34 4.99 22.94
CA ALA A 163 20.74 5.17 21.62
C ALA A 163 19.53 4.25 21.41
N LYS A 164 19.57 3.00 21.89
CA LYS A 164 18.42 2.08 21.88
C LYS A 164 17.28 2.61 22.74
N ASP A 165 17.58 3.09 23.94
CA ASP A 165 16.60 3.66 24.87
C ASP A 165 15.94 4.91 24.30
N ILE A 166 16.71 5.80 23.66
CA ILE A 166 16.16 6.97 22.96
C ILE A 166 15.24 6.52 21.83
N ALA A 167 15.65 5.54 21.02
CA ALA A 167 14.83 5.03 19.92
C ALA A 167 13.52 4.41 20.45
N LEU A 168 13.59 3.63 21.52
CA LEU A 168 12.44 3.04 22.19
C LEU A 168 11.51 4.12 22.74
N ARG A 169 12.03 5.12 23.46
CA ARG A 169 11.22 6.24 23.99
C ARG A 169 10.56 7.05 22.88
N VAL A 170 11.27 7.31 21.78
CA VAL A 170 10.70 7.99 20.61
C VAL A 170 9.57 7.15 20.01
N GLN A 171 9.76 5.83 19.87
CA GLN A 171 8.73 4.93 19.38
C GLN A 171 7.50 4.91 20.29
N ILE A 172 7.70 4.72 21.61
CA ILE A 172 6.62 4.77 22.62
C ILE A 172 5.88 6.11 22.57
N GLY A 173 6.60 7.22 22.40
CA GLY A 173 6.00 8.54 22.25
C GLY A 173 5.14 8.66 20.99
N LEU A 174 5.64 8.16 19.86
CA LEU A 174 4.89 8.12 18.59
C LEU A 174 3.66 7.22 18.70
N ASP A 175 3.77 6.06 19.32
CA ASP A 175 2.66 5.12 19.51
C ASP A 175 1.61 5.70 20.46
N SER A 176 2.03 6.31 21.57
CA SER A 176 1.15 7.06 22.46
C SER A 176 0.40 8.18 21.73
N HIS A 177 1.10 8.96 20.88
CA HIS A 177 0.46 9.99 20.07
C HIS A 177 -0.58 9.41 19.10
N ARG A 178 -0.29 8.29 18.46
CA ARG A 178 -1.22 7.62 17.55
C ARG A 178 -2.48 7.16 18.28
N ILE A 179 -2.35 6.57 19.48
CA ILE A 179 -3.47 6.14 20.32
C ILE A 179 -4.35 7.34 20.72
N LEU A 180 -3.73 8.50 20.99
CA LEU A 180 -4.45 9.77 21.26
C LEU A 180 -5.05 10.42 20.00
N GLY A 181 -5.06 9.72 18.87
CA GLY A 181 -5.61 10.23 17.62
C GLY A 181 -4.76 11.33 17.01
N ARG A 182 -3.44 11.33 17.22
CA ARG A 182 -2.50 12.25 16.55
C ARG A 182 -1.82 11.50 15.42
N ALA A 183 -2.11 11.92 14.20
CA ALA A 183 -1.52 11.34 13.01
C ALA A 183 0.00 11.54 12.98
N PRO A 184 0.77 10.56 12.48
CA PRO A 184 2.19 10.73 12.27
C PRO A 184 2.42 11.86 11.25
N GLY A 185 3.41 12.71 11.53
CA GLY A 185 3.75 13.84 10.67
C GLY A 185 4.16 13.41 9.25
N GLY A 186 4.30 14.40 8.36
CA GLY A 186 4.61 14.18 6.95
C GLY A 186 3.68 14.97 6.05
N LYS A 187 3.65 14.64 4.76
CA LYS A 187 2.75 15.30 3.80
C LYS A 187 1.41 14.53 3.75
N PRO A 188 0.28 15.15 4.16
CA PRO A 188 -1.02 14.49 4.12
C PRO A 188 -1.49 14.25 2.67
N PRO A 189 -2.48 13.37 2.43
CA PRO A 189 -3.08 13.21 1.10
C PRO A 189 -3.70 14.52 0.57
N PHE A 190 -3.92 14.61 -0.73
CA PHE A 190 -4.56 15.76 -1.36
C PHE A 190 -5.99 15.93 -0.84
N GLY A 191 -6.41 17.18 -0.58
CA GLY A 191 -7.69 17.49 0.06
C GLY A 191 -7.66 17.55 1.59
N VAL A 192 -6.57 17.08 2.22
CA VAL A 192 -6.38 17.08 3.68
C VAL A 192 -5.16 17.92 4.06
N LYS A 193 -5.24 18.65 5.17
CA LYS A 193 -4.14 19.40 5.80
C LYS A 193 -4.02 19.08 7.29
N PHE A 194 -2.83 19.30 7.85
CA PHE A 194 -2.67 19.31 9.32
C PHE A 194 -3.20 20.62 9.89
N VAL A 195 -3.93 20.55 10.99
CA VAL A 195 -4.51 21.72 11.69
C VAL A 195 -3.83 22.01 13.03
N GLY A 196 -2.76 21.28 13.36
CA GLY A 196 -2.02 21.40 14.62
C GLY A 196 -2.11 20.11 15.45
N GLU A 197 -1.15 19.91 16.36
CA GLU A 197 -1.12 18.78 17.30
C GLU A 197 -1.27 17.37 16.70
N GLY A 198 -0.92 17.21 15.42
CA GLY A 198 -1.12 15.95 14.70
C GLY A 198 -2.58 15.65 14.31
N LYS A 199 -3.49 16.62 14.45
CA LYS A 199 -4.86 16.52 13.93
C LYS A 199 -4.92 16.96 12.47
N VAL A 200 -5.88 16.40 11.73
CA VAL A 200 -6.11 16.69 10.32
C VAL A 200 -7.48 17.31 10.08
N GLY A 201 -7.59 18.10 9.02
CA GLY A 201 -8.83 18.72 8.57
C GLY A 201 -8.83 18.95 7.06
N PRO A 202 -9.97 19.36 6.50
CA PRO A 202 -10.09 19.64 5.07
C PRO A 202 -9.19 20.81 4.65
N ASN A 203 -8.50 20.65 3.52
CA ASN A 203 -7.75 21.75 2.91
C ASN A 203 -8.72 22.61 2.08
N PRO A 204 -8.93 23.90 2.39
CA PRO A 204 -9.97 24.72 1.74
C PRO A 204 -9.83 24.81 0.22
N VAL A 205 -8.61 24.77 -0.32
CA VAL A 205 -8.36 24.88 -1.76
C VAL A 205 -8.54 23.53 -2.47
N GLU A 206 -8.04 22.46 -1.86
CA GLU A 206 -7.96 21.14 -2.50
C GLU A 206 -9.18 20.25 -2.22
N TYR A 207 -9.89 20.51 -1.12
CA TYR A 207 -11.01 19.71 -0.66
C TYR A 207 -12.13 19.60 -1.69
N PRO A 208 -12.57 20.67 -2.39
CA PRO A 208 -13.61 20.56 -3.42
C PRO A 208 -13.25 19.54 -4.51
N THR A 209 -12.03 19.61 -5.04
CA THR A 209 -11.54 18.66 -6.05
C THR A 209 -11.38 17.26 -5.48
N ALA A 210 -10.89 17.12 -4.25
CA ALA A 210 -10.77 15.82 -3.59
C ALA A 210 -12.14 15.17 -3.34
N ARG A 211 -13.16 15.97 -3.00
CA ARG A 211 -14.53 15.48 -2.79
C ARG A 211 -15.17 15.02 -4.10
N LYS A 212 -15.00 15.76 -5.20
CA LYS A 212 -15.41 15.32 -6.54
C LYS A 212 -14.79 13.98 -6.92
N ILE A 213 -13.52 13.76 -6.56
CA ILE A 213 -12.84 12.47 -6.78
C ILE A 213 -13.51 11.37 -5.96
N ALA A 214 -13.82 11.62 -4.68
CA ALA A 214 -14.49 10.64 -3.83
C ALA A 214 -15.86 10.24 -4.40
N GLU A 215 -16.67 11.21 -4.82
CA GLU A 215 -18.00 10.99 -5.40
C GLU A 215 -17.93 10.17 -6.68
N ALA A 216 -16.99 10.48 -7.59
CA ALA A 216 -16.80 9.69 -8.81
C ALA A 216 -16.40 8.24 -8.50
N LEU A 217 -15.50 8.03 -7.53
CA LEU A 217 -15.09 6.67 -7.11
C LEU A 217 -16.25 5.90 -6.45
N LEU A 218 -17.08 6.56 -5.65
CA LEU A 218 -18.27 5.97 -5.03
C LEU A 218 -19.35 5.62 -6.06
N ALA A 219 -19.47 6.41 -7.13
CA ALA A 219 -20.30 6.10 -8.29
C ALA A 219 -19.76 4.95 -9.17
N GLY A 220 -18.55 4.44 -8.86
CA GLY A 220 -17.93 3.32 -9.57
C GLY A 220 -17.01 3.70 -10.74
N ASP A 221 -16.74 5.00 -10.94
CA ASP A 221 -15.88 5.45 -12.03
C ASP A 221 -14.45 4.93 -11.87
N PRO A 222 -13.83 4.38 -12.95
CA PRO A 222 -12.44 3.97 -12.91
C PRO A 222 -11.52 5.15 -12.57
N ALA A 223 -10.55 4.93 -11.68
CA ALA A 223 -9.55 5.95 -11.32
C ALA A 223 -8.79 6.52 -12.53
N THR A 224 -8.67 5.76 -13.63
CA THR A 224 -8.14 6.24 -14.92
C THR A 224 -9.02 7.30 -15.55
N THR A 225 -10.34 7.06 -15.58
CA THR A 225 -11.33 7.99 -16.13
C THR A 225 -11.36 9.28 -15.32
N VAL A 226 -11.36 9.16 -13.99
CA VAL A 226 -11.30 10.32 -13.08
C VAL A 226 -10.02 11.13 -13.31
N ALA A 227 -8.87 10.47 -13.46
CA ALA A 227 -7.59 11.15 -13.73
C ALA A 227 -7.59 11.90 -15.07
N HIS A 228 -8.17 11.31 -16.12
CA HIS A 228 -8.27 11.94 -17.44
C HIS A 228 -9.19 13.16 -17.40
N ARG A 229 -10.36 13.06 -16.75
CA ARG A 229 -11.30 14.18 -16.58
C ARG A 229 -10.63 15.36 -15.87
N LEU A 230 -10.02 15.13 -14.71
CA LEU A 230 -9.30 16.18 -13.98
C LEU A 230 -8.17 16.82 -14.79
N THR A 231 -7.45 16.01 -15.57
CA THR A 231 -6.36 16.52 -16.41
C THR A 231 -6.89 17.39 -17.56
N ALA A 232 -8.03 17.02 -18.14
CA ALA A 232 -8.71 17.79 -19.18
C ALA A 232 -9.27 19.11 -18.61
N ASP A 233 -9.78 19.09 -17.38
CA ASP A 233 -10.30 20.26 -16.67
C ASP A 233 -9.19 21.21 -16.18
N GLY A 234 -7.92 20.89 -16.44
CA GLY A 234 -6.75 21.71 -16.05
C GLY A 234 -6.36 21.58 -14.57
N GLU A 235 -7.04 20.73 -13.79
CA GLU A 235 -6.78 20.49 -12.38
C GLU A 235 -5.41 19.83 -12.17
N LYS A 236 -4.63 20.36 -11.22
CA LYS A 236 -3.27 19.87 -10.94
C LYS A 236 -3.14 19.34 -9.51
N THR A 237 -2.27 18.35 -9.34
CA THR A 237 -1.89 17.85 -8.02
C THR A 237 -1.16 18.93 -7.22
N ARG A 238 -1.02 18.75 -5.90
CA ARG A 238 -0.27 19.68 -5.01
C ARG A 238 1.18 19.96 -5.45
N THR A 239 1.77 19.11 -6.30
CA THR A 239 3.12 19.28 -6.86
C THR A 239 3.13 19.85 -8.28
N GLY A 240 1.99 20.34 -8.79
CA GLY A 240 1.85 20.88 -10.14
C GLY A 240 1.86 19.83 -11.27
N ARG A 241 1.79 18.53 -10.92
CA ARG A 241 1.79 17.42 -11.89
C ARG A 241 0.36 17.04 -12.30
N HIS A 242 0.24 16.41 -13.47
CA HIS A 242 -1.02 15.82 -13.93
C HIS A 242 -1.51 14.68 -13.03
N TRP A 243 -2.82 14.43 -13.07
CA TRP A 243 -3.43 13.33 -12.33
C TRP A 243 -3.13 11.99 -13.00
N SER A 244 -2.88 10.97 -12.19
CA SER A 244 -2.73 9.59 -12.65
C SER A 244 -3.61 8.66 -11.82
N ALA A 245 -4.03 7.55 -12.42
CA ALA A 245 -4.83 6.54 -11.73
C ALA A 245 -4.13 6.02 -10.46
N ASN A 246 -2.80 5.89 -10.49
CA ASN A 246 -2.01 5.47 -9.33
C ASN A 246 -2.02 6.53 -8.21
N ALA A 247 -1.91 7.82 -8.56
CA ALA A 247 -1.99 8.90 -7.59
C ALA A 247 -3.36 8.94 -6.90
N ILE A 248 -4.44 8.82 -7.67
CA ILE A 248 -5.82 8.75 -7.16
C ILE A 248 -5.99 7.51 -6.26
N SER A 249 -5.58 6.34 -6.72
CA SER A 249 -5.73 5.09 -5.97
C SER A 249 -4.98 5.12 -4.63
N ARG A 250 -3.73 5.62 -4.63
CA ARG A 250 -2.91 5.73 -3.40
C ARG A 250 -3.49 6.73 -2.41
N MET A 251 -4.02 7.85 -2.91
CA MET A 251 -4.68 8.86 -2.09
C MET A 251 -5.97 8.31 -1.48
N ALA A 252 -6.85 7.73 -2.31
CA ALA A 252 -8.17 7.27 -1.92
C ALA A 252 -8.12 6.12 -0.90
N GLN A 253 -7.08 5.28 -0.96
CA GLN A 253 -6.86 4.18 0.00
C GLN A 253 -6.09 4.60 1.26
N SER A 254 -5.71 5.88 1.41
CA SER A 254 -5.00 6.36 2.60
C SER A 254 -5.98 6.54 3.78
N PRO A 255 -5.73 5.96 4.97
CA PRO A 255 -6.58 6.18 6.15
C PRO A 255 -6.74 7.66 6.53
N LEU A 256 -5.69 8.46 6.34
CA LEU A 256 -5.74 9.91 6.57
C LEU A 256 -6.77 10.64 5.69
N TRP A 257 -7.13 10.07 4.54
CA TRP A 257 -8.14 10.65 3.67
C TRP A 257 -9.55 10.51 4.25
N ALA A 258 -9.73 9.57 5.18
CA ALA A 258 -10.92 9.43 6.02
C ALA A 258 -10.77 10.06 7.42
N GLY A 259 -9.69 10.80 7.67
CA GLY A 259 -9.40 11.37 8.99
C GLY A 259 -8.95 10.34 10.02
N LEU A 260 -8.48 9.16 9.60
CA LEU A 260 -8.06 8.08 10.51
C LEU A 260 -6.55 8.05 10.68
N VAL A 261 -6.09 7.63 11.86
CA VAL A 261 -4.65 7.46 12.13
C VAL A 261 -4.13 6.26 11.33
N PRO A 262 -3.13 6.44 10.45
CA PRO A 262 -2.55 5.33 9.70
C PRO A 262 -1.60 4.51 10.57
N TYR A 263 -1.72 3.20 10.47
CA TYR A 263 -0.79 2.21 11.00
C TYR A 263 -0.01 1.57 9.85
N ARG A 264 1.32 1.49 10.00
CA ARG A 264 2.20 0.81 9.06
C ARG A 264 3.15 -0.08 9.84
N GLU A 265 3.16 -1.35 9.49
CA GLU A 265 4.16 -2.26 9.99
C GLU A 265 5.50 -2.01 9.31
N ARG A 266 6.54 -1.97 10.14
CA ARG A 266 7.91 -1.97 9.67
C ARG A 266 8.28 -3.42 9.36
N LYS A 267 8.87 -3.65 8.18
CA LYS A 267 9.37 -4.98 7.86
C LYS A 267 10.52 -5.32 8.79
N THR A 268 10.67 -6.61 9.07
CA THR A 268 11.82 -7.16 9.79
C THR A 268 12.73 -7.94 8.84
N ASP A 269 13.99 -8.11 9.23
CA ASP A 269 14.89 -9.09 8.61
C ASP A 269 14.58 -10.51 9.13
N GLU A 270 15.41 -11.48 8.71
CA GLU A 270 15.31 -12.89 9.11
C GLU A 270 15.52 -13.14 10.61
N TYR A 271 16.12 -12.17 11.33
CA TYR A 271 16.38 -12.22 12.76
C TYR A 271 15.35 -11.42 13.58
N GLY A 272 14.32 -10.85 12.94
CA GLY A 272 13.30 -10.04 13.61
C GLY A 272 13.71 -8.58 13.83
N ASN A 273 14.87 -8.13 13.33
CA ASN A 273 15.27 -6.72 13.45
C ASN A 273 14.52 -5.83 12.46
N PRO A 274 14.04 -4.65 12.87
CA PRO A 274 13.33 -3.75 11.95
C PRO A 274 14.24 -3.19 10.86
N ILE A 275 13.89 -3.43 9.59
CA ILE A 275 14.61 -2.85 8.44
C ILE A 275 14.00 -1.49 8.04
N ASP A 276 14.75 -0.65 7.33
CA ASP A 276 14.24 0.65 6.81
C ASP A 276 13.31 0.47 5.59
N LYS A 277 12.38 -0.48 5.69
CA LYS A 277 11.33 -0.74 4.71
C LYS A 277 9.99 -0.81 5.44
N TRP A 278 9.03 -0.03 4.99
CA TRP A 278 7.69 0.03 5.54
C TRP A 278 6.70 -0.67 4.61
N GLY A 279 5.64 -1.25 5.18
CA GLY A 279 4.48 -1.71 4.40
C GLY A 279 3.94 -0.59 3.52
N TRP A 280 3.65 -0.89 2.25
CA TRP A 280 3.13 0.11 1.30
C TRP A 280 1.67 0.47 1.57
N LYS A 281 0.91 -0.45 2.16
CA LYS A 281 -0.47 -0.23 2.64
C LYS A 281 -0.43 0.22 4.09
N ALA A 282 -1.20 1.27 4.37
CA ALA A 282 -1.51 1.67 5.74
C ALA A 282 -2.92 1.20 6.05
N GLU A 283 -3.08 0.43 7.10
CA GLU A 283 -4.37 0.13 7.71
C GLU A 283 -4.70 1.24 8.74
N PRO A 284 -5.97 1.50 9.09
CA PRO A 284 -6.25 2.39 10.19
C PRO A 284 -5.78 1.75 11.51
N LEU A 285 -5.22 2.55 12.40
CA LEU A 285 -4.95 2.11 13.76
C LEU A 285 -6.29 1.81 14.44
N VAL A 286 -6.39 0.64 15.08
CA VAL A 286 -7.56 0.23 15.86
C VAL A 286 -7.28 0.49 17.34
N GLY A 287 -8.22 1.14 18.02
CA GLY A 287 -8.15 1.42 19.45
C GLY A 287 -8.47 0.20 20.29
N ALA A 288 -8.35 0.34 21.62
CA ALA A 288 -8.71 -0.72 22.57
C ALA A 288 -10.22 -1.07 22.55
N ASP A 289 -11.04 -0.16 22.04
CA ASP A 289 -12.47 -0.32 21.81
C ASP A 289 -12.82 -1.10 20.53
N GLY A 290 -11.81 -1.52 19.76
CA GLY A 290 -12.00 -2.21 18.48
C GLY A 290 -12.37 -1.26 17.32
N HIS A 291 -12.40 0.05 17.53
CA HIS A 291 -12.75 1.03 16.50
C HIS A 291 -11.53 1.76 15.92
N PRO A 292 -11.57 2.17 14.64
CA PRO A 292 -10.53 3.00 14.05
C PRO A 292 -10.31 4.31 14.81
N VAL A 293 -9.07 4.62 15.18
CA VAL A 293 -8.71 5.85 15.88
C VAL A 293 -8.79 7.05 14.92
N SER A 294 -9.64 8.01 15.25
CA SER A 294 -9.78 9.25 14.47
C SER A 294 -8.74 10.30 14.85
N CYS A 295 -8.22 10.99 13.84
CA CYS A 295 -7.34 12.15 13.96
C CYS A 295 -7.94 13.45 13.41
N GLY A 296 -9.25 13.47 13.12
CA GLY A 296 -9.97 14.66 12.67
C GLY A 296 -10.85 14.38 11.47
N THR A 297 -11.05 15.40 10.63
CA THR A 297 -11.99 15.33 9.50
C THR A 297 -11.25 15.13 8.18
N GLY A 298 -11.52 14.00 7.51
CA GLY A 298 -11.02 13.68 6.18
C GLY A 298 -11.87 14.27 5.04
N VAL A 299 -11.59 13.81 3.82
CA VAL A 299 -12.40 14.07 2.61
C VAL A 299 -13.62 13.14 2.54
N VAL A 300 -13.49 11.94 3.10
CA VAL A 300 -14.52 10.91 3.13
C VAL A 300 -14.81 10.47 4.56
N SER A 301 -16.01 9.93 4.81
CA SER A 301 -16.35 9.26 6.06
C SER A 301 -15.69 7.87 6.15
N LEU A 302 -15.76 7.24 7.32
CA LEU A 302 -15.30 5.85 7.51
C LEU A 302 -16.02 4.87 6.56
N THR A 303 -17.33 5.03 6.38
CA THR A 303 -18.16 4.15 5.55
C THR A 303 -17.84 4.34 4.06
N GLU A 304 -17.75 5.59 3.60
CA GLU A 304 -17.33 5.93 2.23
C GLU A 304 -15.94 5.39 1.93
N TRP A 305 -15.01 5.48 2.88
CA TRP A 305 -13.66 4.98 2.71
C TRP A 305 -13.60 3.45 2.56
N TYR A 306 -14.37 2.71 3.36
CA TYR A 306 -14.48 1.26 3.20
C TYR A 306 -15.14 0.88 1.86
N ALA A 307 -16.17 1.61 1.42
CA ALA A 307 -16.79 1.40 0.11
C ALA A 307 -15.77 1.59 -1.03
N ILE A 308 -14.97 2.66 -0.98
CA ILE A 308 -13.91 2.91 -1.97
C ILE A 308 -12.83 1.82 -1.94
N ARG A 309 -12.45 1.33 -0.75
CA ARG A 309 -11.51 0.18 -0.65
C ARG A 309 -12.08 -1.09 -1.26
N SER A 310 -13.35 -1.38 -0.99
CA SER A 310 -14.06 -2.53 -1.54
C SER A 310 -14.15 -2.45 -3.07
N TYR A 311 -14.40 -1.25 -3.60
CA TYR A 311 -14.35 -0.98 -5.04
C TYR A 311 -12.96 -1.31 -5.64
N PHE A 312 -11.87 -0.88 -5.00
CA PHE A 312 -10.54 -1.21 -5.51
C PHE A 312 -10.21 -2.70 -5.41
N SER A 313 -10.60 -3.38 -4.32
CA SER A 313 -10.33 -4.82 -4.13
C SER A 313 -11.13 -5.68 -5.11
N SER A 314 -12.40 -5.38 -5.35
CA SER A 314 -13.24 -6.10 -6.32
C SER A 314 -12.72 -5.99 -7.75
N ARG A 315 -12.03 -4.88 -8.07
CA ARG A 315 -11.39 -4.65 -9.37
C ARG A 315 -9.94 -5.14 -9.47
N THR A 316 -9.37 -5.80 -8.46
CA THR A 316 -8.00 -6.35 -8.53
C THR A 316 -8.00 -7.88 -8.52
N VAL A 317 -7.50 -8.51 -9.59
CA VAL A 317 -7.31 -9.96 -9.67
C VAL A 317 -5.84 -10.31 -9.44
N ARG A 318 -5.58 -11.40 -8.72
CA ARG A 318 -4.23 -11.93 -8.48
C ARG A 318 -3.81 -12.78 -9.68
N GLY A 319 -2.79 -12.33 -10.42
CA GLY A 319 -2.16 -13.08 -11.50
C GLY A 319 -0.73 -13.51 -11.16
N ILE A 320 -0.08 -14.21 -12.10
CA ILE A 320 1.26 -14.81 -11.95
C ILE A 320 2.35 -13.75 -11.69
N LYS A 321 2.20 -12.53 -12.23
CA LYS A 321 3.13 -11.40 -12.05
C LYS A 321 2.69 -10.40 -10.96
N GLY A 322 1.67 -10.73 -10.17
CA GLY A 322 1.12 -9.85 -9.13
C GLY A 322 -0.36 -9.49 -9.34
N ARG A 323 -0.85 -8.51 -8.59
CA ARG A 323 -2.25 -8.04 -8.71
C ARG A 323 -2.39 -7.07 -9.89
N HIS A 324 -3.35 -7.32 -10.77
CA HIS A 324 -3.65 -6.46 -11.92
C HIS A 324 -5.13 -6.02 -11.90
N GLY A 325 -5.42 -4.83 -12.43
CA GLY A 325 -6.77 -4.30 -12.52
C GLY A 325 -7.61 -5.05 -13.57
N VAL A 326 -8.86 -5.35 -13.24
CA VAL A 326 -9.84 -5.89 -14.20
C VAL A 326 -10.13 -4.80 -15.24
N LYS A 327 -9.68 -5.02 -16.48
CA LYS A 327 -10.04 -4.16 -17.61
C LYS A 327 -11.53 -4.36 -17.88
N SER A 328 -12.30 -3.27 -17.87
CA SER A 328 -13.70 -3.31 -18.32
C SER A 328 -13.73 -3.82 -19.77
N PRO A 329 -14.53 -4.86 -20.08
CA PRO A 329 -14.60 -5.39 -21.44
C PRO A 329 -15.19 -4.36 -22.39
N GLY A 330 -14.50 -4.05 -23.48
CA GLY A 330 -14.93 -2.97 -24.39
C GLY A 330 -16.07 -3.32 -25.35
N LYS A 331 -16.58 -4.57 -25.37
CA LYS A 331 -17.65 -5.03 -26.27
C LYS A 331 -18.49 -6.15 -25.64
N LEU A 332 -19.65 -6.46 -26.23
CA LEU A 332 -20.66 -7.36 -25.65
C LEU A 332 -20.13 -8.78 -25.40
N LEU A 333 -19.35 -9.36 -26.30
CA LEU A 333 -18.97 -10.77 -26.23
C LEU A 333 -17.50 -11.00 -25.86
N THR A 334 -16.77 -9.95 -25.48
CA THR A 334 -15.36 -10.06 -25.06
C THR A 334 -15.23 -11.02 -23.87
N GLY A 335 -14.47 -12.09 -24.05
CA GLY A 335 -14.29 -13.14 -23.04
C GLY A 335 -15.53 -13.97 -22.71
N ILE A 336 -16.62 -13.85 -23.47
CA ILE A 336 -17.79 -14.75 -23.42
C ILE A 336 -17.70 -15.72 -24.61
N MET A 337 -17.58 -15.18 -25.82
CA MET A 337 -17.41 -15.97 -27.04
C MET A 337 -16.00 -16.58 -27.13
N ARG A 338 -15.91 -17.85 -27.49
CA ARG A 338 -14.67 -18.64 -27.55
C ARG A 338 -14.29 -18.98 -28.99
N CYS A 339 -12.98 -19.20 -29.19
CA CYS A 339 -12.47 -19.74 -30.45
C CYS A 339 -12.69 -21.26 -30.50
N PRO A 340 -13.22 -21.83 -31.60
CA PRO A 340 -13.52 -23.26 -31.69
C PRO A 340 -12.26 -24.12 -31.71
N HIS A 341 -11.10 -23.56 -32.08
CA HIS A 341 -9.84 -24.28 -32.17
C HIS A 341 -9.10 -24.37 -30.83
N CYS A 342 -8.91 -23.23 -30.15
CA CYS A 342 -8.13 -23.18 -28.90
C CYS A 342 -9.00 -23.07 -27.64
N LYS A 343 -10.32 -22.93 -27.78
CA LYS A 343 -11.31 -22.77 -26.69
C LYS A 343 -11.08 -21.56 -25.77
N VAL A 344 -10.07 -20.74 -26.05
CA VAL A 344 -9.81 -19.49 -25.31
C VAL A 344 -10.81 -18.40 -25.69
N GLY A 345 -11.25 -17.64 -24.69
CA GLY A 345 -12.13 -16.49 -24.87
C GLY A 345 -11.56 -15.43 -25.82
N MET A 346 -12.37 -15.00 -26.77
CA MET A 346 -12.01 -14.02 -27.79
C MET A 346 -11.84 -12.62 -27.19
N VAL A 347 -10.96 -11.83 -27.80
CA VAL A 347 -10.65 -10.45 -27.39
C VAL A 347 -11.14 -9.45 -28.41
N SER A 348 -11.39 -8.22 -27.97
CA SER A 348 -11.74 -7.12 -28.85
C SER A 348 -10.50 -6.59 -29.57
N GLY A 349 -10.64 -6.23 -30.85
CA GLY A 349 -9.61 -5.55 -31.60
C GLY A 349 -10.17 -4.74 -32.76
N GLY A 350 -10.00 -3.41 -32.70
CA GLY A 350 -10.70 -2.49 -33.61
C GLY A 350 -12.20 -2.70 -33.53
N ASP A 351 -12.86 -2.84 -34.68
CA ASP A 351 -14.29 -3.15 -34.81
C ASP A 351 -14.63 -4.64 -34.70
N SER A 352 -13.63 -5.52 -34.53
CA SER A 352 -13.77 -6.98 -34.61
C SER A 352 -13.58 -7.69 -33.26
N TYR A 353 -14.04 -8.95 -33.18
CA TYR A 353 -13.56 -9.95 -32.23
C TYR A 353 -12.47 -10.80 -32.89
N ARG A 354 -11.41 -11.11 -32.14
CA ARG A 354 -10.26 -11.90 -32.61
C ARG A 354 -9.88 -12.97 -31.60
N CYS A 355 -9.45 -14.13 -32.09
CA CYS A 355 -8.84 -15.15 -31.25
C CYS A 355 -7.58 -14.60 -30.56
N ARG A 356 -7.53 -14.69 -29.22
CA ARG A 356 -6.39 -14.23 -28.40
C ARG A 356 -5.12 -15.00 -28.74
N THR A 357 -5.19 -16.33 -28.70
CA THR A 357 -4.05 -17.23 -28.96
C THR A 357 -3.42 -16.99 -30.33
N ARG A 358 -4.24 -16.77 -31.37
CA ARG A 358 -3.78 -16.41 -32.73
C ARG A 358 -3.09 -15.05 -32.78
N MET A 359 -3.64 -14.07 -32.05
CA MET A 359 -3.11 -12.70 -32.02
C MET A 359 -1.75 -12.65 -31.35
N GLU A 360 -1.60 -13.35 -30.22
CA GLU A 360 -0.39 -13.30 -29.40
C GLU A 360 0.69 -14.27 -29.93
N GLY A 361 0.31 -15.47 -30.35
CA GLY A 361 1.22 -16.54 -30.74
C GLY A 361 1.31 -16.84 -32.24
N GLY A 362 0.62 -16.08 -33.09
CA GLY A 362 0.67 -16.28 -34.55
C GLY A 362 -0.02 -17.56 -35.04
N PRO A 363 0.20 -17.97 -36.32
CA PRO A 363 -0.52 -19.08 -36.96
C PRO A 363 -0.17 -20.44 -36.38
N ALA A 364 1.05 -20.57 -35.85
CA ALA A 364 1.53 -21.79 -35.23
C ALA A 364 0.80 -22.10 -33.90
N ALA A 365 0.32 -21.08 -33.19
CA ALA A 365 -0.36 -21.27 -31.91
C ALA A 365 -1.86 -21.59 -32.05
N CYS A 366 -2.50 -21.13 -33.12
CA CYS A 366 -3.90 -21.39 -33.42
C CYS A 366 -4.19 -20.97 -34.87
N PHE A 367 -5.13 -21.61 -35.57
CA PHE A 367 -5.62 -21.09 -36.86
C PHE A 367 -6.37 -19.77 -36.70
N GLY A 368 -7.10 -19.65 -35.59
CA GLY A 368 -7.79 -18.45 -35.15
C GLY A 368 -9.06 -18.16 -35.94
N VAL A 369 -9.99 -17.45 -35.29
CA VAL A 369 -11.20 -16.94 -35.92
C VAL A 369 -11.33 -15.44 -35.67
N ARG A 370 -11.98 -14.76 -36.63
CA ARG A 370 -12.28 -13.32 -36.57
C ARG A 370 -13.68 -13.06 -37.10
N THR A 371 -14.35 -12.07 -36.53
CA THR A 371 -15.64 -11.56 -37.01
C THR A 371 -15.82 -10.10 -36.60
N LYS A 372 -16.67 -9.36 -37.32
CA LYS A 372 -17.04 -7.98 -36.96
C LYS A 372 -17.94 -8.02 -35.73
N ALA A 373 -17.69 -7.14 -34.76
CA ALA A 373 -18.41 -7.18 -33.49
C ALA A 373 -19.89 -6.83 -33.65
N SER A 374 -20.22 -5.76 -34.38
CA SER A 374 -21.61 -5.34 -34.60
C SER A 374 -22.49 -6.47 -35.13
N ARG A 375 -21.96 -7.23 -36.10
CA ARG A 375 -22.66 -8.34 -36.73
C ARG A 375 -23.02 -9.45 -35.75
N VAL A 376 -22.13 -9.76 -34.82
CA VAL A 376 -22.33 -10.87 -33.86
C VAL A 376 -23.11 -10.40 -32.64
N ASP A 377 -22.86 -9.17 -32.21
CA ASP A 377 -23.53 -8.56 -31.06
C ASP A 377 -25.03 -8.39 -31.31
N GLU A 378 -25.41 -7.99 -32.54
CA GLU A 378 -26.81 -7.85 -32.98
C GLU A 378 -27.52 -9.22 -33.01
N ALA A 379 -26.94 -10.20 -33.71
CA ALA A 379 -27.51 -11.55 -33.77
C ALA A 379 -27.59 -12.24 -32.40
N MET A 380 -26.64 -11.98 -31.50
CA MET A 380 -26.72 -12.50 -30.14
C MET A 380 -27.88 -11.87 -29.36
N GLY A 381 -28.17 -10.59 -29.58
CA GLY A 381 -29.34 -9.94 -28.98
C GLY A 381 -30.64 -10.61 -29.41
N GLU A 382 -30.81 -10.83 -30.71
CA GLU A 382 -31.96 -11.55 -31.26
C GLU A 382 -32.08 -12.97 -30.69
N PHE A 383 -30.98 -13.73 -30.69
CA PHE A 383 -30.95 -15.08 -30.13
C PHE A 383 -31.28 -15.12 -28.65
N TRP A 384 -30.80 -14.16 -27.88
CA TRP A 384 -31.09 -14.09 -26.45
C TRP A 384 -32.58 -13.79 -26.21
N VAL A 385 -33.16 -12.80 -26.91
CA VAL A 385 -34.58 -12.49 -26.81
C VAL A 385 -35.44 -13.68 -27.21
N THR A 386 -35.16 -14.30 -28.37
CA THR A 386 -35.90 -15.49 -28.83
C THR A 386 -35.78 -16.67 -27.87
N HIS A 387 -34.60 -16.92 -27.32
CA HIS A 387 -34.39 -18.02 -26.37
C HIS A 387 -35.15 -17.79 -25.07
N VAL A 388 -35.03 -16.60 -24.46
CA VAL A 388 -35.65 -16.29 -23.18
C VAL A 388 -37.18 -16.25 -23.30
N SER A 389 -37.74 -15.71 -24.38
CA SER A 389 -39.19 -15.75 -24.63
C SER A 389 -39.74 -17.16 -24.89
N ALA A 390 -38.88 -18.13 -25.20
CA ALA A 390 -39.27 -19.52 -25.44
C ALA A 390 -39.12 -20.42 -24.20
N LEU A 391 -38.58 -19.91 -23.08
CA LEU A 391 -38.49 -20.65 -21.83
C LEU A 391 -39.85 -20.76 -21.15
N ASP A 392 -40.06 -21.86 -20.43
CA ASP A 392 -41.26 -22.05 -19.60
C ASP A 392 -41.24 -21.03 -18.44
N PRO A 393 -42.39 -20.42 -18.07
CA PRO A 393 -42.51 -19.58 -16.88
C PRO A 393 -41.90 -20.19 -15.61
N GLU A 394 -41.95 -21.51 -15.46
CA GLU A 394 -41.41 -22.24 -14.31
C GLU A 394 -39.93 -22.65 -14.47
N ASP A 395 -39.25 -22.27 -15.56
CA ASP A 395 -37.86 -22.61 -15.79
C ASP A 395 -36.94 -21.88 -14.78
N PRO A 396 -36.06 -22.60 -14.04
CA PRO A 396 -35.11 -21.99 -13.11
C PRO A 396 -34.18 -20.96 -13.77
N VAL A 397 -33.84 -21.13 -15.05
CA VAL A 397 -33.02 -20.19 -15.82
C VAL A 397 -33.78 -18.89 -16.04
N LEU A 398 -35.08 -18.97 -16.36
CA LEU A 398 -35.93 -17.79 -16.51
C LEU A 398 -36.07 -17.04 -15.18
N HIS A 399 -36.22 -17.75 -14.06
CA HIS A 399 -36.26 -17.16 -12.72
C HIS A 399 -34.97 -16.40 -12.36
N GLU A 400 -33.80 -16.96 -12.65
CA GLU A 400 -32.52 -16.30 -12.39
C GLU A 400 -32.32 -15.06 -13.29
N ILE A 401 -32.75 -15.13 -14.55
CA ILE A 401 -32.76 -13.99 -15.47
C ILE A 401 -33.72 -12.91 -14.95
N ALA A 402 -34.91 -13.31 -14.51
CA ALA A 402 -35.94 -12.40 -14.01
C ALA A 402 -35.53 -11.67 -12.75
N GLN A 403 -34.95 -12.36 -11.77
CA GLN A 403 -34.44 -11.74 -10.55
C GLN A 403 -33.41 -10.64 -10.86
N ARG A 404 -32.53 -10.87 -11.84
CA ARG A 404 -31.49 -9.90 -12.23
C ARG A 404 -32.04 -8.78 -13.12
N TRP A 405 -33.08 -9.04 -13.88
CA TRP A 405 -33.78 -8.05 -14.68
C TRP A 405 -34.63 -7.11 -13.82
N TYR A 406 -35.30 -7.63 -12.80
CA TYR A 406 -36.02 -6.80 -11.82
C TYR A 406 -35.10 -5.87 -11.03
N ALA A 407 -33.86 -6.29 -10.76
CA ALA A 407 -32.85 -5.42 -10.16
C ALA A 407 -32.54 -4.17 -11.02
N TYR A 408 -32.89 -4.19 -12.31
CA TYR A 408 -32.82 -3.05 -13.21
C TYR A 408 -34.12 -2.23 -13.28
N GLN A 409 -35.30 -2.87 -13.22
CA GLN A 409 -36.60 -2.18 -13.29
C GLN A 409 -37.07 -1.56 -11.96
N ASP A 410 -36.71 -2.15 -10.83
CA ASP A 410 -37.08 -1.65 -9.49
C ASP A 410 -35.85 -1.55 -8.58
N PRO A 411 -35.08 -0.45 -8.71
CA PRO A 411 -33.88 -0.21 -7.90
C PRO A 411 -34.19 -0.18 -6.40
N GLU A 412 -35.40 0.23 -5.99
CA GLU A 412 -35.80 0.31 -4.59
C GLU A 412 -36.03 -1.07 -3.98
N LYS A 413 -36.68 -1.99 -4.70
CA LYS A 413 -36.85 -3.39 -4.28
C LYS A 413 -35.52 -4.13 -4.23
N GLU A 414 -34.60 -3.85 -5.15
CA GLU A 414 -33.24 -4.41 -5.11
C GLU A 414 -32.42 -3.83 -3.95
N GLU A 415 -32.51 -2.53 -3.71
CA GLU A 415 -31.85 -1.91 -2.56
C GLU A 415 -32.43 -2.45 -1.24
N ARG A 416 -33.74 -2.67 -1.19
CA ARG A 416 -34.40 -3.34 -0.06
C ARG A 416 -33.91 -4.77 0.12
N ARG A 417 -33.77 -5.54 -0.97
CA ARG A 417 -33.22 -6.91 -0.92
C ARG A 417 -31.77 -6.92 -0.43
N LYS A 418 -30.92 -6.03 -0.93
CA LYS A 418 -29.53 -5.87 -0.46
C LYS A 418 -29.49 -5.50 1.01
N HIS A 419 -30.37 -4.59 1.44
CA HIS A 419 -30.47 -4.17 2.82
C HIS A 419 -30.90 -5.32 3.75
N VAL A 420 -31.93 -6.08 3.37
CA VAL A 420 -32.42 -7.25 4.12
C VAL A 420 -31.36 -8.36 4.14
N SER A 421 -30.64 -8.59 3.03
CA SER A 421 -29.53 -9.54 2.97
C SER A 421 -28.38 -9.14 3.89
N ALA A 422 -27.98 -7.86 3.88
CA ALA A 422 -26.94 -7.37 4.77
C ALA A 422 -27.34 -7.43 6.26
N ALA A 423 -28.63 -7.18 6.56
CA ALA A 423 -29.17 -7.34 7.90
C ALA A 423 -29.20 -8.81 8.35
N LEU A 424 -29.43 -9.74 7.42
CA LEU A 424 -29.36 -11.18 7.69
C LEU A 424 -27.92 -11.61 8.00
N ASP A 425 -26.95 -11.21 7.17
CA ASP A 425 -25.53 -11.51 7.39
C ASP A 425 -25.05 -10.96 8.75
N ASP A 426 -25.47 -9.74 9.11
CA ASP A 426 -25.15 -9.14 10.41
C ASP A 426 -25.78 -9.91 11.58
N ALA A 427 -27.05 -10.33 11.45
CA ALA A 427 -27.72 -11.14 12.45
C ALA A 427 -27.07 -12.52 12.60
N GLU A 428 -26.64 -13.17 11.52
CA GLU A 428 -25.94 -14.46 11.57
C GLU A 428 -24.57 -14.31 12.25
N ARG A 429 -23.84 -13.24 11.95
CA ARG A 429 -22.58 -12.90 12.65
C ARG A 429 -22.81 -12.69 14.14
N ARG A 430 -23.82 -11.90 14.54
CA ARG A 430 -24.16 -11.68 15.94
C ARG A 430 -24.58 -12.97 16.65
N SER A 431 -25.15 -13.95 15.93
CA SER A 431 -25.47 -15.28 16.47
C SER A 431 -24.20 -16.03 16.81
N SER A 432 -23.27 -16.09 15.85
CA SER A 432 -21.99 -16.76 16.04
C SER A 432 -21.19 -16.13 17.19
N GLU A 433 -21.16 -14.80 17.28
CA GLU A 433 -20.47 -14.09 18.37
C GLU A 433 -21.10 -14.35 19.75
N LEU A 434 -22.44 -14.47 19.81
CA LEU A 434 -23.16 -14.79 21.03
C LEU A 434 -22.88 -16.24 21.47
N ASP A 435 -22.85 -17.16 20.52
CA ASP A 435 -22.53 -18.57 20.76
C ASP A 435 -21.08 -18.74 21.24
N ASP A 436 -20.11 -18.08 20.59
CA ASP A 436 -18.71 -18.07 21.02
C ASP A 436 -18.53 -17.46 22.41
N ALA A 437 -19.23 -16.36 22.71
CA ALA A 437 -19.15 -15.71 24.01
C ALA A 437 -19.65 -16.61 25.16
N TYR A 438 -20.64 -17.47 24.90
CA TYR A 438 -21.21 -18.38 25.89
C TYR A 438 -20.46 -19.72 25.96
N PHE A 439 -20.32 -20.44 24.85
CA PHE A 439 -19.77 -21.79 24.81
C PHE A 439 -18.24 -21.85 24.83
N VAL A 440 -17.55 -20.87 24.21
CA VAL A 440 -16.08 -20.89 24.08
C VAL A 440 -15.43 -20.08 25.19
N HIS A 441 -15.97 -18.91 25.50
CA HIS A 441 -15.34 -17.97 26.42
C HIS A 441 -15.98 -17.92 27.82
N GLY A 442 -17.15 -18.52 28.02
CA GLY A 442 -17.83 -18.57 29.32
C GLY A 442 -18.16 -17.18 29.90
N ARG A 443 -18.30 -16.15 29.06
CA ARG A 443 -18.42 -14.75 29.48
C ARG A 443 -19.85 -14.33 29.84
N MET A 444 -20.82 -15.24 29.79
CA MET A 444 -22.24 -14.92 29.93
C MET A 444 -23.00 -15.95 30.77
N LYS A 445 -23.98 -15.48 31.55
CA LYS A 445 -24.90 -16.33 32.31
C LYS A 445 -25.94 -16.99 31.39
N GLY A 446 -26.30 -18.25 31.67
CA GLY A 446 -27.20 -19.06 30.84
C GLY A 446 -28.56 -18.42 30.55
N ASP A 447 -29.21 -17.81 31.55
CA ASP A 447 -30.52 -17.17 31.35
C ASP A 447 -30.45 -15.97 30.39
N ARG A 448 -29.33 -15.22 30.44
CA ARG A 448 -29.09 -14.08 29.55
C ARG A 448 -28.78 -14.54 28.13
N TYR A 449 -28.00 -15.63 27.99
CA TYR A 449 -27.74 -16.25 26.69
C TYR A 449 -29.04 -16.76 26.06
N ALA A 450 -29.88 -17.48 26.80
CA ALA A 450 -31.15 -18.01 26.30
C ALA A 450 -32.09 -16.90 25.80
N SER A 451 -32.18 -15.78 26.54
CA SER A 451 -32.99 -14.63 26.11
C SER A 451 -32.46 -13.96 24.84
N LEU A 452 -31.15 -13.78 24.71
CA LEU A 452 -30.54 -13.12 23.55
C LEU A 452 -30.55 -14.03 22.31
N SER A 453 -30.26 -15.33 22.50
CA SER A 453 -30.27 -16.33 21.43
C SER A 453 -31.67 -16.50 20.85
N LYS A 454 -32.71 -16.53 21.70
CA LYS A 454 -34.10 -16.56 21.24
C LYS A 454 -34.50 -15.33 20.41
N ALA A 455 -34.21 -14.13 20.91
CA ALA A 455 -34.53 -12.89 20.20
C ALA A 455 -33.82 -12.81 18.83
N LEU A 456 -32.58 -13.30 18.77
CA LEU A 456 -31.80 -13.31 17.55
C LEU A 456 -32.27 -14.39 16.56
N ALA A 457 -32.68 -15.56 17.04
CA ALA A 457 -33.29 -16.61 16.23
C ALA A 457 -34.62 -16.15 15.59
N GLU A 458 -35.45 -15.43 16.35
CA GLU A 458 -36.68 -14.81 15.84
C GLU A 458 -36.36 -13.76 14.76
N GLN A 459 -35.34 -12.93 14.97
CA GLN A 459 -34.87 -11.95 13.99
C GLN A 459 -34.38 -12.62 12.69
N LEU A 460 -33.58 -13.70 12.81
CA LEU A 460 -33.11 -14.48 11.67
C LEU A 460 -34.25 -15.11 10.88
N SER A 461 -35.25 -15.68 11.56
CA SER A 461 -36.42 -16.25 10.92
C SER A 461 -37.23 -15.18 10.16
N ALA A 462 -37.42 -14.00 10.74
CA ALA A 462 -38.15 -12.90 10.10
C ALA A 462 -37.42 -12.40 8.84
N LEU A 463 -36.10 -12.19 8.92
CA LEU A 463 -35.28 -11.75 7.78
C LEU A 463 -35.25 -12.79 6.65
N LYS A 464 -35.16 -14.08 6.98
CA LYS A 464 -35.22 -15.18 5.99
C LYS A 464 -36.59 -15.25 5.31
N ALA A 465 -37.68 -15.04 6.06
CA ALA A 465 -39.03 -15.00 5.51
C ALA A 465 -39.23 -13.78 4.59
N GLU A 466 -38.79 -12.58 4.99
CA GLU A 466 -38.85 -11.36 4.18
C GLU A 466 -38.05 -11.52 2.87
N LEU A 467 -36.86 -12.11 2.93
CA LEU A 467 -36.03 -12.37 1.75
C LEU A 467 -36.67 -13.40 0.81
N THR A 468 -37.44 -14.35 1.34
CA THR A 468 -38.19 -15.33 0.55
C THR A 468 -39.41 -14.69 -0.12
N GLU A 469 -40.13 -13.81 0.57
CA GLU A 469 -41.27 -13.07 0.02
C GLU A 469 -40.83 -12.08 -1.08
N LEU A 470 -39.72 -11.38 -0.87
CA LEU A 470 -39.12 -10.50 -1.88
C LEU A 470 -38.69 -11.25 -3.15
N ARG A 471 -38.38 -12.55 -3.06
CA ARG A 471 -38.10 -13.43 -4.20
C ARG A 471 -39.38 -13.92 -4.91
N ARG A 472 -40.48 -14.11 -4.17
CA ARG A 472 -41.72 -14.71 -4.68
C ARG A 472 -42.56 -13.75 -5.53
N GLN A 473 -42.42 -12.44 -5.32
CA GLN A 473 -43.10 -11.40 -6.10
C GLN A 473 -42.31 -10.98 -7.37
N THR A 474 -41.92 -11.95 -8.19
CA THR A 474 -41.29 -11.67 -9.49
C THR A 474 -42.38 -11.82 -10.56
N ASP A 475 -42.90 -10.71 -11.07
CA ASP A 475 -43.89 -10.75 -12.16
C ASP A 475 -43.16 -11.06 -13.48
N LEU A 476 -43.24 -12.30 -13.95
CA LEU A 476 -42.51 -12.76 -15.13
C LEU A 476 -43.13 -12.26 -16.45
N THR A 477 -44.28 -11.57 -16.39
CA THR A 477 -45.04 -11.11 -17.56
C THR A 477 -44.20 -10.31 -18.57
N PRO A 478 -43.32 -9.37 -18.17
CA PRO A 478 -42.49 -8.61 -19.12
C PRO A 478 -41.40 -9.43 -19.83
N LEU A 479 -41.04 -10.62 -19.31
CA LEU A 479 -40.04 -11.51 -19.92
C LEU A 479 -40.68 -12.56 -20.84
N LEU A 480 -41.95 -12.86 -20.58
CA LEU A 480 -42.79 -13.72 -21.41
C LEU A 480 -43.38 -12.95 -22.61
N ASP A 481 -43.39 -11.62 -22.56
CA ASP A 481 -43.71 -10.77 -23.71
C ASP A 481 -42.44 -10.46 -24.53
N GLY A 482 -42.34 -11.05 -25.72
CA GLY A 482 -41.20 -10.88 -26.61
C GLY A 482 -40.97 -9.45 -27.11
N VAL A 483 -42.00 -8.59 -27.13
CA VAL A 483 -41.88 -7.19 -27.56
C VAL A 483 -41.27 -6.35 -26.44
N LEU A 484 -41.78 -6.48 -25.22
CA LEU A 484 -41.25 -5.78 -24.04
C LEU A 484 -39.82 -6.21 -23.71
N LEU A 485 -39.52 -7.50 -23.89
CA LEU A 485 -38.17 -8.04 -23.68
C LEU A 485 -37.16 -7.46 -24.68
N ALA A 486 -37.54 -7.32 -25.95
CA ALA A 486 -36.68 -6.76 -26.99
C ALA A 486 -36.37 -5.27 -26.73
N GLU A 487 -37.38 -4.46 -26.41
CA GLU A 487 -37.21 -3.03 -26.14
C GLU A 487 -36.27 -2.78 -24.97
N ALA A 488 -36.44 -3.54 -23.89
CA ALA A 488 -35.62 -3.42 -22.71
C ALA A 488 -34.22 -4.02 -22.90
N TRP A 489 -34.06 -5.06 -23.72
CA TRP A 489 -32.75 -5.49 -24.18
C TRP A 489 -32.05 -4.33 -24.90
N HIS A 490 -32.72 -3.61 -25.79
CA HIS A 490 -32.11 -2.46 -26.47
C HIS A 490 -31.71 -1.33 -25.51
N ALA A 491 -32.56 -1.01 -24.52
CA ALA A 491 -32.31 0.02 -23.52
C ALA A 491 -31.19 -0.32 -22.50
N ALA A 492 -30.91 -1.59 -22.27
CA ALA A 492 -29.93 -2.03 -21.27
C ALA A 492 -28.49 -1.58 -21.59
N THR A 493 -27.70 -1.32 -20.52
CA THR A 493 -26.30 -0.94 -20.66
C THR A 493 -25.44 -2.11 -21.15
N LEU A 494 -24.22 -1.83 -21.63
CA LEU A 494 -23.29 -2.88 -22.05
C LEU A 494 -22.95 -3.85 -20.90
N GLY A 495 -22.89 -3.37 -19.66
CA GLY A 495 -22.62 -4.21 -18.49
C GLY A 495 -23.75 -5.21 -18.24
N ASP A 496 -24.99 -4.73 -18.31
CA ASP A 496 -26.18 -5.53 -18.02
C ASP A 496 -26.43 -6.58 -19.09
N LYS A 497 -26.36 -6.18 -20.38
CA LYS A 497 -26.43 -7.11 -21.52
C LYS A 497 -25.43 -8.26 -21.39
N ARG A 498 -24.20 -7.95 -20.93
CA ARG A 498 -23.15 -8.94 -20.71
C ARG A 498 -23.45 -9.91 -19.57
N MET A 499 -24.09 -9.45 -18.50
CA MET A 499 -24.54 -10.33 -17.42
C MET A 499 -25.68 -11.23 -17.88
N LEU A 500 -26.69 -10.66 -18.54
CA LEU A 500 -27.86 -11.40 -19.03
C LEU A 500 -27.46 -12.56 -19.96
N ILE A 501 -26.50 -12.32 -20.86
CA ILE A 501 -25.92 -13.38 -21.70
C ILE A 501 -25.26 -14.46 -20.83
N ARG A 502 -24.48 -14.09 -19.81
CA ARG A 502 -23.80 -15.07 -18.94
C ARG A 502 -24.74 -15.91 -18.10
N CYS A 503 -25.97 -15.45 -17.85
CA CYS A 503 -26.98 -16.25 -17.15
C CYS A 503 -27.59 -17.31 -18.05
N ALA A 504 -27.79 -16.99 -19.33
CA ALA A 504 -28.47 -17.88 -20.27
C ALA A 504 -27.49 -18.80 -21.04
N VAL A 505 -26.24 -18.38 -21.23
CA VAL A 505 -25.28 -19.07 -22.10
C VAL A 505 -24.23 -19.82 -21.28
N ASP A 506 -24.18 -21.14 -21.44
CA ASP A 506 -23.15 -22.02 -20.87
C ASP A 506 -21.85 -21.97 -21.71
N GLU A 507 -21.97 -22.17 -23.03
CA GLU A 507 -20.85 -22.08 -23.95
C GLU A 507 -21.23 -21.38 -25.26
N MET A 508 -20.32 -20.56 -25.79
CA MET A 508 -20.52 -19.86 -27.05
C MET A 508 -19.26 -19.92 -27.90
N GLU A 509 -19.38 -20.48 -29.10
CA GLU A 509 -18.27 -20.61 -30.04
C GLU A 509 -18.57 -19.96 -31.38
N LEU A 510 -17.55 -19.32 -31.96
CA LEU A 510 -17.61 -18.77 -33.30
C LEU A 510 -16.95 -19.71 -34.31
N LEU A 511 -17.75 -20.40 -35.12
CA LEU A 511 -17.26 -21.29 -36.17
C LEU A 511 -16.47 -20.51 -37.25
N PRO A 512 -15.47 -21.16 -37.87
CA PRO A 512 -14.66 -20.53 -38.91
C PRO A 512 -15.50 -20.08 -40.10
N SER A 513 -15.06 -19.02 -40.78
CA SER A 513 -15.60 -18.63 -42.08
C SER A 513 -15.15 -19.62 -43.15
N THR A 514 -15.99 -19.89 -44.15
CA THR A 514 -15.63 -20.73 -45.30
C THR A 514 -14.66 -20.06 -46.27
N GLY A 515 -14.55 -18.73 -46.22
CA GLY A 515 -13.61 -17.96 -47.03
C GLY A 515 -13.68 -16.46 -46.73
N GLN A 516 -12.86 -15.68 -47.43
CA GLN A 516 -12.92 -14.22 -47.36
C GLN A 516 -14.25 -13.74 -47.98
N GLY A 517 -15.00 -12.91 -47.26
CA GLY A 517 -16.30 -12.43 -47.70
C GLY A 517 -17.46 -13.41 -47.50
N ASP A 518 -17.33 -14.37 -46.59
CA ASP A 518 -18.40 -15.32 -46.23
C ASP A 518 -19.75 -14.61 -45.96
N ARG A 519 -20.70 -14.86 -46.87
CA ARG A 519 -22.04 -14.25 -46.90
C ARG A 519 -23.07 -15.03 -46.09
N ARG A 520 -22.75 -16.21 -45.57
CA ARG A 520 -23.67 -16.96 -44.72
C ARG A 520 -24.10 -16.11 -43.54
N PRO A 521 -25.37 -16.15 -43.12
CA PRO A 521 -25.83 -15.52 -41.88
C PRO A 521 -24.88 -15.81 -40.72
N ILE A 522 -24.69 -14.83 -39.84
CA ILE A 522 -23.78 -15.03 -38.70
C ILE A 522 -24.32 -16.07 -37.71
N SER A 523 -25.63 -16.26 -37.69
CA SER A 523 -26.33 -17.33 -36.98
C SER A 523 -25.70 -18.70 -37.23
N ASP A 524 -25.39 -19.01 -38.49
CA ASP A 524 -24.86 -20.31 -38.92
C ASP A 524 -23.41 -20.53 -38.45
N ARG A 525 -22.77 -19.46 -37.97
CA ARG A 525 -21.41 -19.47 -37.44
C ARG A 525 -21.37 -19.34 -35.92
N LEU A 526 -22.52 -19.21 -35.25
CA LEU A 526 -22.58 -19.12 -33.80
C LEU A 526 -23.14 -20.42 -33.25
N LYS A 527 -22.29 -21.15 -32.54
CA LYS A 527 -22.71 -22.32 -31.77
C LYS A 527 -22.92 -21.88 -30.33
N ILE A 528 -24.18 -21.80 -29.92
CA ILE A 528 -24.57 -21.41 -28.57
C ILE A 528 -25.11 -22.65 -27.86
N LYS A 529 -24.51 -22.97 -26.72
CA LYS A 529 -25.03 -23.92 -25.76
C LYS A 529 -25.66 -23.11 -24.64
N TRP A 530 -26.98 -23.16 -24.57
CA TRP A 530 -27.73 -22.53 -23.50
C TRP A 530 -27.62 -23.36 -22.22
N VAL A 531 -27.74 -22.70 -21.09
CA VAL A 531 -27.84 -23.36 -19.78
C VAL A 531 -29.10 -24.22 -19.80
N SER A 532 -28.97 -25.50 -19.45
CA SER A 532 -30.10 -26.40 -19.23
C SER A 532 -29.94 -27.01 -17.84
N VAL A 533 -30.98 -26.95 -17.03
CA VAL A 533 -30.98 -27.62 -15.72
C VAL A 533 -31.43 -29.06 -15.96
N GLY A 534 -30.47 -29.94 -16.21
CA GLY A 534 -30.67 -31.39 -16.21
C GLY A 534 -30.73 -31.92 -14.78
N ALA A 535 -31.57 -32.93 -14.56
CA ALA A 535 -31.79 -33.67 -13.32
C ALA A 535 -30.53 -33.93 -12.46
N PRO A 536 -30.67 -34.07 -11.12
CA PRO A 536 -29.54 -34.43 -10.25
C PRO A 536 -28.88 -35.69 -10.79
N ASP A 537 -27.54 -35.65 -10.84
CA ASP A 537 -26.68 -36.74 -11.25
C ASP A 537 -27.17 -38.07 -10.66
N ALA A 538 -27.71 -38.93 -11.52
CA ALA A 538 -27.99 -40.31 -11.16
C ALA A 538 -26.64 -40.98 -10.88
N GLU A 539 -26.43 -41.27 -9.60
CA GLU A 539 -25.71 -42.41 -9.04
C GLU A 539 -24.46 -42.83 -9.83
N GLY A 540 -23.29 -42.47 -9.29
CA GLY A 540 -22.06 -43.16 -9.60
C GLY A 540 -22.23 -44.66 -9.35
N GLU A 541 -22.20 -45.44 -10.42
CA GLU A 541 -22.00 -46.89 -10.35
C GLU A 541 -20.65 -47.17 -9.66
N PRO A 542 -20.60 -48.12 -8.71
CA PRO A 542 -19.38 -48.47 -8.01
C PRO A 542 -18.43 -49.20 -8.96
N GLU A 543 -17.15 -48.81 -8.95
CA GLU A 543 -16.08 -49.55 -9.58
C GLU A 543 -16.03 -50.97 -9.00
N GLU A 544 -16.53 -51.95 -9.76
CA GLU A 544 -16.17 -53.35 -9.58
C GLU A 544 -14.68 -53.52 -9.89
N GLY A 545 -13.88 -53.61 -8.83
CA GLY A 545 -12.53 -54.12 -8.92
C GLY A 545 -12.55 -55.55 -9.46
N ASN A 546 -11.82 -55.77 -10.55
CA ASN A 546 -11.45 -57.11 -10.97
C ASN A 546 -9.93 -57.23 -11.08
N LYS A 547 -9.49 -58.42 -10.68
CA LYS A 547 -8.13 -58.90 -10.43
C LYS A 547 -7.18 -58.82 -11.62
#